data_AF-A0A661WT22-F1
#
_entry.id   AF-A0A661WT22-F1
#
_cell.length_a   1.000
_cell.length_b   1.000
_cell.length_c   1.000
_cell.angle_alpha   90.00
_cell.angle_beta   90.00
_cell.angle_gamma   90.00
#
_symmetry.space_group_name_H-M   'P 1'
#
loop_
_entity.id
_entity.type
_entity.pdbx_description
1 polymer ?
#
loop_
_entity_poly.entity_id
_entity_poly.type
_entity_poly.pdbx_seq_one_letter_code
_entity_poly.pdbx_strand_id
1 'polypeptide(L)'
;WKPGGRKTSVSGGTMLGITKKCKNKELAWRFAVQLYFSKKDLGKRFHDLNIIPPIRDSWDRPEFAEKRPFWSNQPIGTLYTSLANEVPPVHSNPYRSFARSKMGEVLIACVDYYKKNGEIGFDDFIKKILKKKADDVRLQMTRNPYQ
;
A
#
# COMPACT_ATOMS: atom_id res chain seq x y z
N TRP A 1 -12.74 11.89 -10.90
CA TRP A 1 -13.49 11.83 -9.64
C TRP A 1 -14.97 11.67 -9.96
N LYS A 2 -15.71 10.80 -9.25
CA LYS A 2 -17.16 10.68 -9.35
C LYS A 2 -17.74 10.77 -7.94
N PRO A 3 -18.80 11.56 -7.70
CA PRO A 3 -19.54 11.51 -6.44
C PRO A 3 -19.89 10.05 -6.07
N GLY A 4 -19.60 9.64 -4.84
CA GLY A 4 -19.83 8.26 -4.37
C GLY A 4 -18.80 7.20 -4.79
N GLY A 5 -17.64 7.60 -5.33
CA GLY A 5 -16.52 6.68 -5.60
C GLY A 5 -15.95 6.02 -4.35
N ARG A 6 -14.98 5.10 -4.52
CA ARG A 6 -14.29 4.40 -3.42
C ARG A 6 -13.81 5.39 -2.35
N LYS A 7 -14.12 5.11 -1.08
CA LYS A 7 -13.72 5.98 0.04
C LYS A 7 -12.30 5.74 0.55
N THR A 8 -11.63 4.71 0.03
CA THR A 8 -10.27 4.34 0.44
C THR A 8 -9.41 3.86 -0.73
N SER A 9 -8.12 3.71 -0.49
CA SER A 9 -7.10 3.20 -1.41
C SER A 9 -6.15 2.26 -0.67
N VAL A 10 -5.13 1.74 -1.36
CA VAL A 10 -4.10 0.90 -0.74
C VAL A 10 -2.76 1.63 -0.72
N SER A 11 -2.13 1.64 0.45
CA SER A 11 -0.74 2.08 0.60
C SER A 11 -0.01 1.11 1.52
N GLY A 12 1.05 0.49 1.01
CA GLY A 12 1.88 -0.43 1.79
C GLY A 12 1.23 -1.78 2.05
N GLY A 13 1.33 -2.24 3.29
CA GLY A 13 1.12 -3.63 3.69
C GLY A 13 2.44 -4.40 3.68
N THR A 14 2.69 -5.15 4.75
CA THR A 14 3.91 -5.95 4.93
C THR A 14 3.53 -7.42 5.04
N MET A 15 4.34 -8.28 4.44
CA MET A 15 4.25 -9.74 4.59
C MET A 15 5.57 -10.29 5.11
N LEU A 16 5.53 -11.49 5.69
CA LEU A 16 6.72 -12.25 6.03
C LEU A 16 7.06 -13.21 4.88
N GLY A 17 8.31 -13.17 4.44
CA GLY A 17 8.82 -14.07 3.41
C GLY A 17 9.82 -15.08 3.97
N ILE A 18 9.64 -16.37 3.66
CA ILE A 18 10.63 -17.41 3.96
C ILE A 18 11.56 -17.52 2.76
N THR A 19 12.86 -17.25 2.96
CA THR A 19 13.83 -17.20 1.86
C THR A 19 14.13 -18.61 1.31
N LYS A 20 14.51 -18.69 0.03
CA LYS A 20 14.90 -19.96 -0.62
C LYS A 20 16.00 -20.70 0.13
N LYS A 21 16.95 -19.94 0.72
CA LYS A 21 18.10 -20.45 1.48
C LYS A 21 17.77 -20.82 2.95
N CYS A 22 16.53 -20.66 3.41
CA CYS A 22 16.14 -21.09 4.74
C CYS A 22 16.36 -22.61 4.90
N LYS A 23 17.16 -22.99 5.91
CA LYS A 23 17.55 -24.39 6.19
C LYS A 23 16.38 -25.22 6.70
N ASN A 24 15.49 -24.61 7.51
CA ASN A 24 14.34 -25.29 8.10
C ASN A 24 13.05 -24.49 7.81
N LYS A 25 12.50 -24.69 6.61
CA LYS A 25 11.30 -23.97 6.14
C LYS A 25 10.06 -24.31 6.97
N GLU A 26 9.96 -25.53 7.46
CA GLU A 26 8.84 -25.98 8.29
C GLU A 26 8.81 -25.25 9.64
N LEU A 27 9.95 -25.17 10.33
CA LEU A 27 10.03 -24.39 11.56
C LEU A 27 9.75 -22.90 11.32
N ALA A 28 10.31 -22.33 10.25
CA ALA A 28 10.07 -20.93 9.90
C ALA A 28 8.59 -20.66 9.60
N TRP A 29 7.90 -21.60 8.93
CA TRP A 29 6.47 -21.53 8.68
C TRP A 29 5.65 -21.58 9.96
N ARG A 30 5.91 -22.55 10.84
CA ARG A 30 5.21 -22.64 12.13
C ARG A 30 5.40 -21.38 12.97
N PHE A 31 6.61 -20.82 12.97
CA PHE A 31 6.90 -19.55 13.64
C PHE A 31 6.12 -18.39 13.02
N ALA A 32 6.08 -18.29 11.68
CA ALA A 32 5.32 -17.25 10.99
C ALA A 32 3.82 -17.34 11.30
N VAL A 33 3.25 -18.55 11.30
CA VAL A 33 1.85 -18.78 11.66
C VAL A 33 1.59 -18.35 13.11
N GLN A 34 2.44 -18.75 14.05
CA GLN A 34 2.30 -18.33 15.45
C GLN A 34 2.37 -16.80 15.58
N LEU A 35 3.31 -16.16 14.91
CA LEU A 35 3.49 -14.70 14.96
C LEU A 35 2.27 -13.96 14.39
N TYR A 36 1.70 -14.40 13.27
CA TYR A 36 0.59 -13.71 12.61
C TYR A 36 -0.79 -14.08 13.18
N PHE A 37 -0.96 -15.31 13.67
CA PHE A 37 -2.28 -15.87 13.98
C PHE A 37 -2.51 -16.18 15.47
N SER A 38 -1.58 -15.83 16.37
CA SER A 38 -1.84 -15.88 17.81
C SER A 38 -2.98 -14.94 18.18
N LYS A 39 -4.20 -15.50 18.33
CA LYS A 39 -5.43 -14.76 18.65
C LYS A 39 -5.33 -13.94 19.94
N LYS A 40 -4.50 -14.40 20.89
CA LYS A 40 -4.32 -13.75 22.20
C LYS A 40 -3.70 -12.35 22.07
N ASP A 41 -2.91 -12.12 21.02
CA ASP A 41 -2.07 -10.92 20.91
C ASP A 41 -2.63 -9.89 19.91
N LEU A 42 -3.71 -10.20 19.20
CA LEU A 42 -4.18 -9.37 18.07
C LEU A 42 -4.73 -8.01 18.51
N GLY A 43 -5.49 -7.97 19.60
CA GLY A 43 -6.01 -6.71 20.16
C GLY A 43 -4.88 -5.85 20.73
N LYS A 44 -4.02 -6.43 21.58
CA LYS A 44 -2.82 -5.77 22.10
C LYS A 44 -1.89 -5.25 21.00
N ARG A 45 -1.66 -6.02 19.93
CA ARG A 45 -0.82 -5.59 18.81
C ARG A 45 -1.40 -4.38 18.09
N PHE A 46 -2.72 -4.36 17.88
CA PHE A 46 -3.37 -3.15 17.36
C PHE A 46 -3.21 -2.00 18.34
N HIS A 47 -3.44 -2.22 19.64
CA HIS A 47 -3.31 -1.20 20.67
C HIS A 47 -1.90 -0.55 20.65
N ASP A 48 -0.86 -1.37 20.60
CA ASP A 48 0.54 -0.92 20.69
C ASP A 48 1.05 -0.30 19.38
N LEU A 49 0.67 -0.86 18.22
CA LEU A 49 1.31 -0.54 16.92
C LEU A 49 0.36 0.11 15.91
N ASN A 50 -0.95 0.18 16.20
CA ASN A 50 -2.01 0.55 15.26
C ASN A 50 -2.04 -0.30 13.97
N ILE A 51 -1.47 -1.50 14.00
CA ILE A 51 -1.47 -2.43 12.87
C ILE A 51 -2.73 -3.29 12.93
N ILE A 52 -3.56 -3.16 11.89
CA ILE A 52 -4.77 -3.98 11.75
C ILE A 52 -4.35 -5.39 11.32
N PRO A 53 -4.65 -6.43 12.12
CA PRO A 53 -4.35 -7.80 11.76
C PRO A 53 -5.24 -8.25 10.60
N PRO A 54 -4.77 -9.16 9.73
CA PRO A 54 -5.57 -9.68 8.61
C PRO A 54 -6.71 -10.63 9.05
N ILE A 55 -6.82 -10.92 10.34
CA ILE A 55 -7.81 -11.84 10.93
C ILE A 55 -9.04 -11.03 11.34
N ARG A 56 -10.07 -11.03 10.47
CA ARG A 56 -11.28 -10.21 10.65
C ARG A 56 -12.01 -10.50 11.96
N ASP A 57 -12.04 -11.75 12.39
CA ASP A 57 -12.64 -12.20 13.65
C ASP A 57 -11.98 -11.60 14.91
N SER A 58 -10.93 -10.79 14.76
CA SER A 58 -10.31 -10.08 15.87
C SER A 58 -10.67 -8.60 15.94
N TRP A 59 -11.38 -8.06 14.95
CA TRP A 59 -11.67 -6.63 14.84
C TRP A 59 -12.82 -6.16 15.74
N ASP A 60 -13.57 -7.10 16.31
CA ASP A 60 -14.62 -6.87 17.31
C ASP A 60 -14.08 -6.68 18.74
N ARG A 61 -12.76 -6.89 18.93
CA ARG A 61 -12.10 -6.73 20.22
C ARG A 61 -12.13 -5.28 20.71
N PRO A 62 -12.21 -5.04 22.03
CA PRO A 62 -12.39 -3.71 22.60
C PRO A 62 -11.28 -2.72 22.21
N GLU A 63 -10.06 -3.20 21.96
CA GLU A 63 -8.93 -2.38 21.53
C GLU A 63 -9.19 -1.65 20.21
N PHE A 64 -10.04 -2.16 19.32
CA PHE A 64 -10.38 -1.51 18.05
C PHE A 64 -11.42 -0.40 18.19
N ALA A 65 -12.21 -0.44 19.26
CA ALA A 65 -13.20 0.59 19.60
C ALA A 65 -12.65 1.64 20.58
N GLU A 66 -11.41 1.46 21.06
CA GLU A 66 -10.76 2.35 22.00
C GLU A 66 -10.65 3.78 21.43
N LYS A 67 -11.14 4.74 22.23
CA LYS A 67 -11.04 6.16 21.91
C LYS A 67 -9.81 6.73 22.58
N ARG A 68 -8.99 7.42 21.79
CA ARG A 68 -7.72 7.97 22.27
C ARG A 68 -7.67 9.48 22.01
N PRO A 69 -7.32 10.32 23.02
CA PRO A 69 -7.33 11.78 22.90
C PRO A 69 -6.50 12.33 21.74
N PHE A 70 -5.37 11.69 21.44
CA PHE A 70 -4.49 12.08 20.33
C PHE A 70 -5.23 12.17 18.98
N TRP A 71 -6.23 11.31 18.75
CA TRP A 71 -7.07 11.33 17.54
C TRP A 71 -8.43 11.98 17.78
N SER A 72 -8.51 12.98 18.67
CA SER A 72 -9.78 13.63 19.04
C SER A 72 -10.86 12.63 19.49
N ASN A 73 -10.43 11.57 20.20
CA ASN A 73 -11.29 10.47 20.65
C ASN A 73 -11.98 9.69 19.52
N GLN A 74 -11.44 9.73 18.29
CA GLN A 74 -11.90 8.89 17.19
C GLN A 74 -11.43 7.44 17.38
N PRO A 75 -12.33 6.43 17.28
CA PRO A 75 -11.95 5.02 17.36
C PRO A 75 -11.35 4.55 16.03
N ILE A 76 -10.04 4.78 15.84
CA ILE A 76 -9.36 4.54 14.56
C ILE A 76 -9.40 3.07 14.10
N GLY A 77 -9.46 2.11 15.01
CA GLY A 77 -9.57 0.69 14.66
C GLY A 77 -10.89 0.39 13.96
N THR A 78 -12.00 0.86 14.52
CA THR A 78 -13.34 0.76 13.92
C THR A 78 -13.43 1.53 12.61
N LEU A 79 -12.85 2.73 12.55
CA LEU A 79 -12.80 3.53 11.32
C LEU A 79 -12.14 2.76 10.18
N TYR A 80 -10.93 2.25 10.38
CA TYR A 80 -10.20 1.56 9.32
C TYR A 80 -10.81 0.20 8.95
N THR A 81 -11.26 -0.58 9.94
CA THR A 81 -11.89 -1.89 9.68
C THR A 81 -13.21 -1.75 8.93
N SER A 82 -13.98 -0.67 9.15
CA SER A 82 -15.18 -0.36 8.37
C SER A 82 -14.90 -0.11 6.88
N LEU A 83 -13.70 0.38 6.55
CA LEU A 83 -13.26 0.64 5.18
C LEU A 83 -12.67 -0.60 4.49
N ALA A 84 -12.42 -1.69 5.21
CA ALA A 84 -11.65 -2.83 4.70
C ALA A 84 -12.26 -3.49 3.45
N ASN A 85 -13.59 -3.49 3.32
CA ASN A 85 -14.28 -4.05 2.14
C ASN A 85 -14.31 -3.08 0.94
N GLU A 86 -14.01 -1.79 1.15
CA GLU A 86 -13.92 -0.78 0.09
C GLU A 86 -12.51 -0.69 -0.51
N VAL A 87 -11.54 -1.42 0.06
CA VAL A 87 -10.15 -1.44 -0.37
C VAL A 87 -10.04 -2.05 -1.78
N PRO A 88 -9.48 -1.33 -2.78
CA PRO A 88 -9.33 -1.86 -4.12
C PRO A 88 -8.30 -3.00 -4.18
N PRO A 89 -8.46 -3.99 -5.08
CA PRO A 89 -7.46 -5.02 -5.27
C PRO A 89 -6.13 -4.42 -5.74
N VAL A 90 -5.02 -4.95 -5.22
CA VAL A 90 -3.67 -4.60 -5.69
C VAL A 90 -3.11 -5.76 -6.48
N HIS A 91 -2.89 -5.52 -7.77
CA HIS A 91 -2.17 -6.46 -8.62
C HIS A 91 -0.67 -6.20 -8.52
N SER A 92 0.08 -7.23 -8.10
CA SER A 92 1.54 -7.15 -8.08
C SER A 92 2.08 -7.30 -9.49
N ASN A 93 3.10 -6.51 -9.83
CA ASN A 93 3.82 -6.59 -11.09
C ASN A 93 5.33 -6.48 -10.79
N PRO A 94 6.20 -7.34 -11.35
CA PRO A 94 7.65 -7.28 -11.11
C PRO A 94 8.27 -5.91 -11.39
N TYR A 95 7.68 -5.14 -12.30
CA TYR A 95 8.13 -3.81 -12.69
C TYR A 95 7.55 -2.69 -11.83
N ARG A 96 6.76 -3.00 -10.78
CA ARG A 96 6.11 -1.99 -9.92
C ARG A 96 7.10 -1.03 -9.30
N SER A 97 8.26 -1.50 -8.84
CA SER A 97 9.31 -0.65 -8.28
C SER A 97 9.90 0.29 -9.34
N PHE A 98 10.13 -0.21 -10.56
CA PHE A 98 10.61 0.62 -11.67
C PHE A 98 9.57 1.66 -12.08
N ALA A 99 8.31 1.26 -12.22
CA ALA A 99 7.20 2.18 -12.48
C ALA A 99 7.08 3.27 -11.40
N ARG A 100 7.25 2.93 -10.12
CA ARG A 100 7.24 3.90 -9.02
C ARG A 100 8.40 4.90 -9.13
N SER A 101 9.59 4.44 -9.51
CA SER A 101 10.74 5.33 -9.77
C SER A 101 10.45 6.28 -10.94
N LYS A 102 9.88 5.76 -12.04
CA LYS A 102 9.48 6.57 -13.21
C LYS A 102 8.40 7.60 -12.88
N MET A 103 7.46 7.28 -12.00
CA MET A 103 6.49 8.25 -11.47
C MET A 103 7.15 9.36 -10.66
N GLY A 104 8.24 9.07 -9.94
CA GLY A 104 9.05 10.09 -9.28
C GLY A 104 9.70 11.06 -10.28
N GLU A 105 10.21 10.55 -11.40
CA GLU A 105 10.75 11.39 -12.49
C GLU A 105 9.67 12.29 -13.11
N VAL A 106 8.44 11.79 -13.27
CA VAL A 106 7.29 12.60 -13.72
C VAL A 106 7.04 13.76 -12.77
N LEU A 107 6.97 13.50 -11.47
CA LEU A 107 6.71 14.53 -10.46
C LEU A 107 7.75 15.64 -10.51
N ILE A 108 9.04 15.28 -10.55
CA ILE A 108 10.15 16.25 -10.63
C ILE A 108 10.01 17.11 -11.89
N ALA A 109 9.78 16.48 -13.05
CA ALA A 109 9.62 17.20 -14.31
C ALA A 109 8.42 18.15 -14.30
N CYS A 110 7.30 17.75 -13.68
CA CYS A 110 6.13 18.60 -13.53
C CYS A 110 6.39 19.80 -12.64
N VAL A 111 7.07 19.61 -11.51
CA VAL A 111 7.47 20.71 -10.61
C VAL A 111 8.38 21.70 -11.34
N ASP A 112 9.37 21.21 -12.09
CA ASP A 112 10.29 22.05 -12.84
C ASP A 112 9.61 22.81 -13.97
N TYR A 113 8.67 22.16 -14.68
CA TYR A 113 7.87 22.82 -15.70
C TYR A 113 7.00 23.92 -15.11
N TYR A 114 6.27 23.62 -14.04
CA TYR A 114 5.35 24.55 -13.41
C TYR A 114 6.08 25.78 -12.87
N LYS A 115 7.25 25.60 -12.24
CA LYS A 115 8.08 26.72 -11.77
C LYS A 115 8.51 27.68 -12.88
N LYS A 116 8.67 27.20 -14.12
CA LYS A 116 9.14 27.99 -15.26
C LYS A 116 8.02 28.60 -16.09
N ASN A 117 6.91 27.88 -16.24
CA ASN A 117 5.85 28.22 -17.20
C ASN A 117 4.49 28.50 -16.52
N GLY A 118 4.38 28.26 -15.21
CA GLY A 118 3.11 28.29 -14.50
C GLY A 118 2.14 27.24 -15.02
N GLU A 119 0.86 27.60 -15.09
CA GLU A 119 -0.22 26.73 -15.56
C GLU A 119 -0.26 26.60 -17.10
N ILE A 120 0.37 27.52 -17.84
CA ILE A 120 0.29 27.55 -19.30
C ILE A 120 0.88 26.26 -19.89
N GLY A 121 0.04 25.47 -20.56
CA GLY A 121 0.44 24.20 -21.18
C GLY A 121 0.74 23.06 -20.19
N PHE A 122 0.49 23.25 -18.89
CA PHE A 122 0.89 22.29 -17.86
C PHE A 122 0.17 20.94 -17.98
N ASP A 123 -1.12 20.95 -18.27
CA ASP A 123 -1.91 19.72 -18.44
C ASP A 123 -1.39 18.84 -19.58
N ASP A 124 -1.06 19.46 -20.72
CA ASP A 124 -0.52 18.74 -21.87
C ASP A 124 0.90 18.25 -21.60
N PHE A 125 1.70 19.04 -20.87
CA PHE A 125 3.00 18.59 -20.39
C PHE A 125 2.88 17.36 -19.48
N ILE A 126 1.98 17.38 -18.49
CA ILE A 126 1.72 16.24 -17.58
C ILE A 126 1.38 14.99 -18.39
N LYS A 127 0.42 15.08 -19.31
CA LYS A 127 0.01 13.93 -20.15
C LYS A 127 1.18 13.39 -20.97
N LYS A 128 1.97 14.28 -21.58
CA LYS A 128 3.12 13.91 -22.41
C LYS A 128 4.21 13.21 -21.61
N ILE A 129 4.61 13.77 -20.46
CA ILE A 129 5.68 13.18 -19.65
C ILE A 129 5.22 11.87 -18.99
N LEU A 130 3.95 11.80 -18.55
CA LEU A 130 3.38 10.57 -18.00
C LEU A 130 3.38 9.45 -19.04
N LYS A 131 2.92 9.74 -20.27
CA LYS A 131 2.96 8.77 -21.37
C LYS A 131 4.39 8.32 -21.67
N LYS A 132 5.34 9.26 -21.79
CA LYS A 132 6.75 8.96 -22.06
C LYS A 132 7.33 8.01 -21.01
N LYS A 133 7.11 8.29 -19.73
CA LYS A 133 7.64 7.46 -18.62
C LYS A 133 6.92 6.12 -18.48
N ALA A 134 5.64 6.05 -18.86
CA ALA A 134 4.94 4.77 -18.99
C ALA A 134 5.50 3.92 -20.14
N ASP A 135 5.86 4.54 -21.27
CA ASP A 135 6.47 3.85 -22.41
C ASP A 135 7.88 3.32 -22.05
N ASP A 136 8.67 4.03 -21.23
CA ASP A 136 9.94 3.51 -20.67
C ASP A 136 9.72 2.21 -19.87
N VAL A 137 8.66 2.12 -19.07
CA VAL A 137 8.31 0.91 -18.32
C VAL A 137 7.94 -0.23 -19.26
N ARG A 138 7.10 0.05 -20.27
CA ARG A 138 6.70 -0.96 -21.27
C ARG A 138 7.90 -1.49 -22.04
N LEU A 139 8.82 -0.63 -22.46
CA LEU A 139 10.05 -1.03 -23.13
C LEU A 139 10.93 -1.91 -22.24
N GLN A 140 10.99 -1.63 -20.93
CA GLN A 140 11.72 -2.50 -20.01
C GLN A 140 11.02 -3.85 -19.80
N MET A 141 9.69 -3.89 -19.89
CA MET A 141 8.93 -5.15 -19.84
C MET A 141 9.19 -6.04 -21.06
N THR A 142 9.28 -5.48 -22.27
CA THR A 142 9.57 -6.26 -23.49
C THR A 142 10.96 -6.89 -23.49
N ARG A 143 11.86 -6.46 -22.60
CA ARG A 143 13.20 -7.04 -22.42
C ARG A 143 13.20 -8.25 -21.48
N ASN A 144 12.05 -8.64 -20.93
CA ASN A 144 11.97 -9.81 -20.07
C ASN A 144 12.14 -11.09 -20.92
N PRO A 145 13.21 -11.89 -20.71
CA PRO A 145 13.37 -13.14 -21.44
C PRO A 145 12.43 -14.25 -20.96
N TYR A 146 11.64 -14.00 -19.90
CA TYR A 146 10.71 -14.95 -19.28
C TYR A 146 9.23 -14.58 -19.49
N GLN A 147 8.93 -13.70 -20.46
CA GLN A 147 7.56 -13.40 -20.88
C GLN A 147 7.06 -14.38 -21.93
#